data_AF-A0A1Q9R254-F1
#
_entry.id   AF-A0A1Q9R254-F1
#
_cell.length_a   1.000
_cell.length_b   1.000
_cell.length_c   1.000
_cell.angle_alpha   90.00
_cell.angle_beta   90.00
_cell.angle_gamma   90.00
#
_symmetry.space_group_name_H-M   'P 1'
#
loop_
_entity.id
_entity.type
_entity.pdbx_description
1 polymer ?
#
loop_
_entity_poly.entity_id
_entity_poly.type
_entity_poly.pdbx_seq_one_letter_code
_entity_poly.pdbx_strand_id
1 'polypeptide(L)' 'MRGLEKFVSLRFVVLMLFIALGAALHGAGKVGFWGMLAIMMAPNVFFALLRARKSNDAQG' A
#
# COMPACT_ATOMS: atom_id res chain seq x y z
N MET A 1 -17.01 2.94 15.92
CA MET A 1 -17.08 2.77 14.44
C MET A 1 -16.15 3.74 13.66
N ARG A 2 -15.87 4.96 14.14
CA ARG A 2 -14.96 5.95 13.48
C ARG A 2 -13.52 5.51 13.15
N GLY A 3 -12.96 4.55 13.90
CA GLY A 3 -11.57 4.11 13.70
C GLY A 3 -11.37 3.20 12.49
N LEU A 4 -12.36 2.37 12.16
CA LEU A 4 -12.26 1.40 11.06
C LEU A 4 -12.39 2.10 9.70
N GLU A 5 -13.32 3.05 9.57
CA GLU A 5 -13.53 3.84 8.34
C GLU A 5 -12.33 4.73 7.98
N LYS A 6 -11.66 5.32 8.98
CA LYS A 6 -10.42 6.10 8.76
C LYS A 6 -9.28 5.22 8.24
N PHE A 7 -9.12 4.01 8.77
CA PHE A 7 -8.10 3.06 8.30
C PHE A 7 -8.38 2.59 6.87
N VAL A 8 -9.64 2.34 6.54
CA VAL A 8 -10.05 1.95 5.18
C VAL A 8 -9.83 3.11 4.20
N SER A 9 -10.21 4.34 4.58
CA SER A 9 -10.01 5.52 3.74
C SER A 9 -8.53 5.82 3.52
N LEU A 10 -7.70 5.72 4.56
CA LEU A 10 -6.26 5.92 4.45
C LEU A 10 -5.62 4.85 3.55
N ARG A 11 -6.04 3.59 3.68
CA ARG A 11 -5.60 2.50 2.79
C ARG A 11 -5.96 2.75 1.34
N PHE A 12 -7.16 3.24 1.10
CA PHE A 12 -7.64 3.55 -0.24
C PHE A 12 -6.84 4.68 -0.90
N VAL A 13 -6.58 5.76 -0.15
CA VAL A 13 -5.77 6.90 -0.62
C VAL A 13 -4.34 6.48 -0.92
N VAL A 14 -3.72 5.68 -0.04
CA VAL A 14 -2.36 5.15 -0.26
C VAL A 14 -2.31 4.25 -1.50
N LEU A 15 -3.29 3.36 -1.67
CA LEU A 15 -3.39 2.53 -2.88
C LEU A 15 -3.51 3.37 -4.15
N MET A 16 -4.37 4.40 -4.15
CA MET A 16 -4.50 5.30 -5.29
C MET A 16 -3.18 6.00 -5.65
N LEU A 17 -2.45 6.49 -4.65
CA LEU A 17 -1.14 7.13 -4.85
C LEU A 17 -0.13 6.17 -5.49
N PHE A 18 -0.04 4.93 -5.00
CA PHE A 18 0.87 3.92 -5.55
C PHE A 18 0.48 3.50 -6.96
N ILE A 19 -0.81 3.39 -7.26
CA ILE A 19 -1.29 3.09 -8.62
C ILE A 19 -0.94 4.24 -9.58
N ALA A 20 -1.17 5.48 -9.17
CA ALA A 20 -0.84 6.65 -9.98
C ALA A 20 0.68 6.77 -10.22
N LEU A 21 1.50 6.53 -9.19
CA LEU A 21 2.96 6.47 -9.31
C LEU A 21 3.42 5.34 -10.24
N GLY A 22 2.85 4.15 -10.10
CA GLY A 22 3.13 3.01 -10.97
C GLY A 22 2.80 3.29 -12.42
N ALA A 23 1.61 3.85 -12.68
CA ALA A 23 1.18 4.22 -14.03
C ALA A 23 2.09 5.30 -14.65
N ALA A 24 2.46 6.33 -13.89
CA ALA A 24 3.34 7.41 -14.36
C ALA A 24 4.76 6.90 -14.67
N LEU A 25 5.34 6.09 -13.77
CA LEU A 25 6.67 5.53 -13.97
C LEU A 25 6.70 4.50 -15.11
N HIS A 26 5.62 3.72 -15.27
CA HIS A 26 5.47 2.75 -16.36
C HIS A 26 5.30 3.47 -17.71
N GLY A 27 4.50 4.53 -17.77
CA GLY A 27 4.35 5.37 -18.95
C GLY A 27 5.65 6.09 -19.35
N ALA A 28 6.51 6.42 -18.39
CA ALA A 28 7.83 6.99 -18.64
C ALA A 28 8.91 5.95 -19.04
N GLY A 29 8.55 4.67 -19.13
CA GLY A 29 9.49 3.58 -19.45
C GLY A 29 10.54 3.30 -18.37
N LYS A 30 10.38 3.85 -17.17
CA LYS A 30 11.34 3.73 -16.04
C LYS A 30 11.18 2.43 -15.27
N VAL A 31 9.99 1.83 -15.30
CA VAL A 31 9.69 0.54 -14.67
C VAL A 31 9.15 -0.44 -15.70
N GLY A 32 9.85 -1.55 -15.85
CA GLY A 32 9.35 -2.72 -16.58
C GLY A 32 8.41 -3.57 -15.73
N PHE A 33 8.14 -4.80 -16.18
CA PHE A 33 7.23 -5.75 -15.53
C PHE A 33 7.48 -5.93 -14.02
N TRP A 34 8.75 -6.12 -13.62
CA TRP A 34 9.13 -6.31 -12.22
C TRP A 34 8.90 -5.07 -11.35
N GLY A 35 9.10 -3.87 -11.90
CA GLY A 35 8.84 -2.61 -11.20
C GLY A 35 7.35 -2.37 -11.01
N MET A 36 6.54 -2.68 -12.01
CA MET A 36 5.08 -2.61 -11.93
C MET A 36 4.55 -3.57 -10.85
N LEU A 37 5.05 -4.82 -10.83
CA LEU A 37 4.71 -5.82 -9.83
C LEU A 37 5.07 -5.35 -8.41
N ALA A 38 6.28 -4.81 -8.23
CA ALA A 38 6.73 -4.29 -6.94
C ALA A 38 5.86 -3.14 -6.43
N ILE A 39 5.51 -2.18 -7.30
CA ILE A 39 4.67 -1.03 -6.95
C ILE A 39 3.24 -1.48 -6.58
N MET A 40 2.71 -2.48 -7.28
CA MET A 40 1.38 -3.03 -6.96
C MET A 40 1.36 -3.77 -5.62
N MET A 41 2.44 -4.47 -5.28
CA MET A 41 2.55 -5.22 -4.02
C MET A 41 2.95 -4.37 -2.81
N ALA A 42 3.69 -3.28 -3.02
CA ALA A 42 4.18 -2.39 -1.96
C ALA A 42 3.11 -1.94 -0.94
N PRO A 43 1.94 -1.41 -1.36
CA PRO A 43 0.91 -1.02 -0.40
C PRO A 43 0.34 -2.23 0.36
N ASN A 44 0.18 -3.39 -0.28
CA ASN A 44 -0.35 -4.58 0.38
C ASN A 44 0.61 -5.11 1.45
N VAL A 45 1.91 -5.13 1.16
CA VAL A 45 2.98 -5.50 2.12
C VAL A 45 3.05 -4.49 3.27
N PHE A 46 2.98 -3.19 2.98
CA PHE A 46 3.00 -2.15 4.01
C PHE A 46 1.84 -2.28 5.00
N PHE A 47 0.61 -2.52 4.50
CA PHE A 47 -0.55 -2.75 5.37
C PHE A 47 -0.46 -4.07 6.13
N ALA A 48 0.12 -5.12 5.54
CA ALA A 48 0.37 -6.38 6.22
C ALA A 48 1.35 -6.22 7.39
N LEU A 49 2.45 -5.47 7.20
CA LEU A 49 3.41 -5.15 8.26
C LEU A 49 2.80 -4.30 9.37
N LEU A 50 2.03 -3.28 9.03
CA LEU A 50 1.30 -2.48 10.03
C LEU A 50 0.31 -3.31 10.83
N ARG A 51 -0.37 -4.26 10.17
CA ARG A 51 -1.28 -5.19 10.84
C ARG A 51 -0.53 -6.16 11.76
N ALA A 52 0.60 -6.69 11.31
CA ALA A 52 1.45 -7.58 12.11
C ALA A 52 1.98 -6.85 13.35
N ARG A 53 2.46 -5.60 13.21
CA ARG A 53 2.93 -4.78 14.33
C ARG A 53 1.84 -4.54 15.37
N LYS A 54 0.65 -4.14 14.93
CA LYS A 54 -0.51 -3.95 15.83
C LYS A 54 -0.94 -5.24 16.54
N SER A 55 -0.77 -6.40 15.88
CA SER A 55 -1.08 -7.70 16.49
C SER A 55 -0.05 -8.14 17.54
N ASN A 56 1.19 -7.66 17.44
CA ASN A 56 2.23 -7.89 18.44
C ASN A 56 2.07 -6.96 19.65
N ASP A 57 1.68 -5.69 19.44
CA ASP A 57 1.41 -4.74 20.53
C ASP A 57 0.18 -5.14 21.39
N ALA A 58 -0.71 -5.99 20.88
CA ALA A 58 -1.90 -6.46 21.61
C ALA A 58 -1.65 -7.71 22.47
N GLN A 59 -0.44 -8.28 22.45
CA GLN A 59 -0.04 -9.46 23.22
C GLN A 59 1.01 -9.15 24.32
N GLY A 60 1.36 -7.87 24.51
CA GLY A 60 2.30 -7.40 25.54
C GLY A 60 1.61 -6.79 26.75
#